data_AF-A0A453H0G4-F1
#
_entry.id   AF-A0A453H0G4-F1
#
_cell.length_a   1.000
_cell.length_b   1.000
_cell.length_c   1.000
_cell.angle_alpha   90.00
_cell.angle_beta   90.00
_cell.angle_gamma   90.00
#
_symmetry.space_group_name_H-M   'P 1'
#
loop_
_entity.id
_entity.type
_entity.pdbx_description
1 polymer ?
#
loop_
_entity_poly.entity_id
_entity_poly.type
_entity_poly.pdbx_seq_one_letter_code
_entity_poly.pdbx_strand_id
1 'polypeptide(L)'
;MHGSIEYWPDPQRGIREAYRVLSADGVACMIGPVRPTFWLSRFFADMWMLFPTEEEYIEWFERAGFKDVELTRIGPKWYRGARRHGLVIGCCVTGIKTQSGDSPLQLGPKAEDVSKPHVNPIFVFFRFLIGTICATYFFLVPIYMWIKDKIVPQGRPI
;
A
#
# COMPACT_ATOMS: atom_id res chain seq x y z
N MET A 1 -3.06 -9.60 -8.51
CA MET A 1 -3.16 -8.22 -9.06
C MET A 1 -1.92 -7.45 -8.60
N HIS A 2 -1.27 -6.72 -9.52
CA HIS A 2 -0.03 -5.99 -9.22
C HIS A 2 -0.35 -4.49 -9.07
N GLY A 3 -0.06 -3.90 -7.90
CA GLY A 3 0.23 -2.47 -7.66
C GLY A 3 -0.68 -1.43 -8.33
N SER A 4 -1.99 -1.52 -8.16
CA SER A 4 -2.88 -0.42 -8.52
C SER A 4 -3.94 -0.08 -7.48
N ILE A 5 -4.05 -0.87 -6.42
CA ILE A 5 -5.13 -0.71 -5.43
C ILE A 5 -5.00 0.56 -4.60
N GLU A 6 -3.79 1.09 -4.46
CA GLU A 6 -3.48 2.40 -3.86
C GLU A 6 -4.12 3.57 -4.61
N TYR A 7 -4.49 3.40 -5.88
CA TYR A 7 -5.21 4.39 -6.68
C TYR A 7 -6.72 4.15 -6.72
N TRP A 8 -7.21 3.09 -6.09
CA TRP A 8 -8.63 2.77 -6.15
C TRP A 8 -9.39 3.64 -5.15
N PRO A 9 -10.46 4.32 -5.59
CA PRO A 9 -11.30 5.08 -4.67
C PRO A 9 -11.99 4.19 -3.62
N ASP A 10 -12.12 2.89 -3.88
CA ASP A 10 -12.65 1.89 -2.95
C ASP A 10 -11.91 0.54 -3.13
N PRO A 11 -10.79 0.31 -2.41
CA PRO A 11 -10.00 -0.93 -2.45
C PRO A 11 -10.82 -2.19 -2.16
N GLN A 12 -11.78 -2.10 -1.24
CA GLN A 12 -12.60 -3.21 -0.81
C GLN A 12 -13.46 -3.77 -1.96
N ARG A 13 -13.95 -2.90 -2.85
CA ARG A 13 -14.68 -3.34 -4.07
C ARG A 13 -13.79 -4.12 -5.02
N GLY A 14 -12.52 -3.73 -5.16
CA GLY A 14 -11.57 -4.46 -6.00
C GLY A 14 -11.29 -5.86 -5.50
N ILE A 15 -11.11 -6.00 -4.19
CA ILE A 15 -10.88 -7.31 -3.57
C ILE A 15 -12.15 -8.18 -3.63
N ARG A 16 -13.34 -7.59 -3.45
CA ARG A 16 -14.62 -8.29 -3.67
C ARG A 16 -14.75 -8.82 -5.10
N GLU A 17 -14.40 -8.01 -6.09
CA GLU A 17 -14.46 -8.41 -7.49
C GLU A 17 -13.43 -9.50 -7.82
N ALA A 18 -12.22 -9.40 -7.23
CA ALA A 18 -11.23 -10.46 -7.31
C ALA A 18 -11.78 -11.78 -6.72
N TYR A 19 -12.49 -11.72 -5.58
CA TYR A 19 -13.14 -12.90 -5.01
C TYR A 19 -14.17 -13.48 -5.97
N ARG A 20 -15.03 -12.67 -6.59
CA ARG A 20 -16.06 -13.14 -7.53
C ARG A 20 -15.46 -13.89 -8.72
N VAL A 21 -14.40 -13.35 -9.33
CA VAL A 21 -13.79 -13.89 -10.56
C VAL A 21 -12.95 -15.14 -10.30
N LEU A 22 -12.37 -15.26 -9.10
CA LEU A 22 -11.52 -16.40 -8.77
C LEU A 22 -12.31 -17.71 -8.71
N SER A 23 -11.71 -18.81 -9.17
CA SER A 23 -12.28 -20.15 -9.02
C SER A 23 -12.27 -20.59 -7.56
N ALA A 24 -13.09 -21.60 -7.22
CA ALA A 24 -12.91 -22.32 -5.96
C ALA A 24 -11.46 -22.88 -5.89
N ASP A 25 -10.90 -22.85 -4.68
CA ASP A 25 -9.52 -23.17 -4.33
C ASP A 25 -8.44 -22.33 -5.00
N GLY A 26 -8.83 -21.23 -5.66
CA GLY A 26 -7.89 -20.28 -6.23
C GLY A 26 -7.22 -19.41 -5.15
N VAL A 27 -5.98 -18.98 -5.43
CA VAL A 27 -5.22 -18.07 -4.58
C VAL A 27 -5.21 -16.67 -5.19
N ALA A 28 -5.62 -15.67 -4.41
CA ALA A 28 -5.44 -14.27 -4.75
C ALA A 28 -4.15 -13.74 -4.08
N CYS A 29 -3.20 -13.19 -4.84
CA CYS A 29 -2.15 -12.29 -4.30
C CYS A 29 -2.44 -10.85 -4.74
N MET A 30 -2.37 -9.94 -3.79
CA MET A 30 -2.37 -8.50 -3.99
C MET A 30 -1.03 -7.93 -3.56
N ILE A 31 -0.37 -7.19 -4.44
CA ILE A 31 0.87 -6.47 -4.10
C ILE A 31 0.55 -4.98 -4.05
N GLY A 32 0.93 -4.32 -2.95
CA GLY A 32 0.71 -2.90 -2.75
C GLY A 32 1.78 -2.25 -1.87
N PRO A 33 1.91 -0.92 -1.95
CA PRO A 33 2.81 -0.18 -1.06
C PRO A 33 2.26 -0.14 0.37
N VAL A 34 3.15 -0.10 1.35
CA VAL A 34 2.78 -0.07 2.77
C VAL A 34 3.20 1.25 3.38
N ARG A 35 2.38 1.75 4.31
CA ARG A 35 2.68 2.96 5.05
C ARG A 35 4.05 2.89 5.75
N PRO A 36 4.93 3.91 5.58
CA PRO A 36 6.20 3.98 6.29
C PRO A 36 6.07 3.99 7.81
N THR A 37 7.03 3.41 8.52
CA THR A 37 7.02 3.36 10.00
C THR A 37 7.77 4.53 10.64
N PHE A 38 8.69 5.18 9.92
CA PHE A 38 9.43 6.34 10.43
C PHE A 38 8.54 7.59 10.41
N TRP A 39 8.48 8.32 11.53
CA TRP A 39 7.51 9.41 11.71
C TRP A 39 7.57 10.50 10.61
N LEU A 40 8.77 10.87 10.15
CA LEU A 40 8.93 11.89 9.12
C LEU A 40 8.53 11.38 7.73
N SER A 41 8.89 10.12 7.42
CA SER A 41 8.48 9.49 6.17
C SER A 41 6.97 9.24 6.15
N ARG A 42 6.38 8.89 7.29
CA ARG A 42 4.93 8.75 7.49
C ARG A 42 4.22 10.08 7.27
N PHE A 43 4.75 11.18 7.80
CA PHE A 43 4.19 12.52 7.59
C PHE A 43 4.16 12.89 6.11
N PHE A 44 5.27 12.74 5.39
CA PHE A 44 5.31 13.03 3.95
C PHE A 44 4.46 12.05 3.13
N ALA A 45 4.42 10.78 3.52
CA ALA A 45 3.55 9.76 2.93
C ALA A 45 2.07 10.17 3.06
N ASP A 46 1.60 10.49 4.26
CA ASP A 46 0.22 10.89 4.53
C ASP A 46 -0.17 12.19 3.78
N MET A 47 0.80 13.08 3.53
CA MET A 47 0.56 14.33 2.77
C MET A 47 0.46 14.14 1.26
N TRP A 48 1.15 13.13 0.70
CA TRP A 48 1.21 12.91 -0.75
C TRP A 48 0.29 11.76 -1.21
N MET A 49 0.25 10.63 -0.50
CA MET A 49 -0.41 9.38 -0.92
C MET A 49 -1.19 8.70 0.23
N LEU A 50 -2.31 8.07 -0.12
CA LEU A 50 -3.05 7.19 0.78
C LEU A 50 -2.38 5.82 0.78
N PHE A 51 -1.36 5.63 1.62
CA PHE A 51 -0.75 4.32 1.83
C PHE A 51 -1.55 3.53 2.87
N PRO A 52 -2.14 2.39 2.51
CA PRO A 52 -2.79 1.54 3.48
C PRO A 52 -1.78 0.92 4.44
N THR A 53 -2.28 0.58 5.62
CA THR A 53 -1.59 -0.21 6.62
C THR A 53 -1.63 -1.69 6.26
N GLU A 54 -0.70 -2.47 6.84
CA GLU A 54 -0.65 -3.92 6.64
C GLU A 54 -1.96 -4.58 7.12
N GLU A 55 -2.52 -4.04 8.20
CA GLU A 55 -3.76 -4.49 8.82
C GLU A 55 -4.99 -4.23 7.93
N GLU A 56 -5.06 -3.07 7.26
CA GLU A 56 -6.13 -2.76 6.32
C GLU A 56 -6.17 -3.75 5.14
N TYR A 57 -5.02 -4.15 4.62
CA TYR A 57 -4.98 -5.15 3.55
C TYR A 57 -5.52 -6.51 4.01
N ILE A 58 -5.18 -6.94 5.23
CA ILE A 58 -5.68 -8.19 5.80
C ILE A 58 -7.21 -8.09 6.00
N GLU A 59 -7.68 -7.00 6.61
CA GLU A 59 -9.10 -6.78 6.85
C GLU A 59 -9.92 -6.84 5.55
N TRP A 60 -9.41 -6.24 4.47
CA TRP A 60 -10.13 -6.25 3.19
C TRP A 60 -10.27 -7.66 2.59
N PHE A 61 -9.24 -8.49 2.72
CA PHE A 61 -9.26 -9.88 2.28
C PHE A 61 -10.22 -10.73 3.13
N GLU A 62 -10.14 -10.60 4.46
CA GLU A 62 -11.01 -11.32 5.39
C GLU A 62 -12.49 -10.94 5.17
N ARG A 63 -12.78 -9.65 5.03
CA ARG A 63 -14.14 -9.15 4.76
C ARG A 63 -14.67 -9.60 3.42
N ALA A 64 -13.81 -9.72 2.41
CA ALA A 64 -14.20 -10.25 1.11
C ALA A 64 -14.48 -11.78 1.13
N GLY A 65 -14.12 -12.48 2.21
CA GLY A 65 -14.40 -13.89 2.40
C GLY A 65 -13.22 -14.82 2.11
N PHE A 66 -12.03 -14.28 1.85
CA PHE A 66 -10.83 -15.10 1.70
C PHE A 66 -10.44 -15.77 3.03
N LYS A 67 -9.84 -16.95 2.94
CA LYS A 67 -9.29 -17.71 4.07
C LYS A 67 -7.78 -17.82 3.95
N ASP A 68 -7.13 -18.16 5.05
CA ASP A 68 -5.67 -18.32 5.15
C ASP A 68 -4.92 -17.10 4.60
N VAL A 69 -5.29 -15.92 5.12
CA VAL A 69 -4.73 -14.65 4.68
C VAL A 69 -3.32 -14.50 5.24
N GLU A 70 -2.32 -14.41 4.37
CA GLU A 70 -0.92 -14.24 4.74
C GLU A 70 -0.37 -12.92 4.19
N LEU A 71 0.41 -12.21 5.00
CA LEU A 71 1.09 -10.97 4.61
C LEU A 71 2.60 -11.19 4.53
N THR A 72 3.12 -11.10 3.31
CA THR A 72 4.56 -11.15 3.02
C THR A 72 5.09 -9.75 2.70
N ARG A 73 6.09 -9.30 3.46
CA ARG A 73 6.71 -7.97 3.28
C ARG A 73 7.73 -8.01 2.16
N ILE A 74 7.72 -6.99 1.31
CA ILE A 74 8.66 -6.82 0.20
C ILE A 74 9.59 -5.66 0.54
N GLY A 75 10.88 -5.97 0.69
CA GLY A 75 11.90 -4.98 1.00
C GLY A 75 13.29 -5.45 0.53
N PRO A 76 14.19 -4.52 0.21
CA PRO A 76 15.53 -4.86 -0.25
C PRO A 76 16.35 -5.48 0.88
N LYS A 77 17.15 -6.50 0.55
CA LYS A 77 17.89 -7.34 1.52
C LYS A 77 18.80 -6.54 2.47
N TRP A 78 19.29 -5.37 2.03
CA TRP A 78 20.15 -4.49 2.82
C TRP A 78 19.44 -3.82 4.02
N TYR A 79 18.12 -3.95 4.16
CA TYR A 79 17.40 -3.41 5.32
C TYR A 79 17.73 -4.16 6.61
N ARG A 80 18.37 -5.34 6.54
CA ARG A 80 18.79 -6.18 7.69
C ARG A 80 17.71 -6.32 8.77
N GLY A 81 16.44 -6.36 8.37
CA GLY A 81 15.28 -6.43 9.28
C GLY A 81 15.00 -5.15 10.09
N ALA A 82 15.73 -4.06 9.88
CA ALA A 82 15.59 -2.83 10.63
C ALA A 82 14.39 -1.99 10.16
N ARG A 83 13.32 -2.00 10.96
CA ARG A 83 12.15 -1.11 10.78
C ARG A 83 12.43 0.36 11.14
N ARG A 84 13.62 0.66 11.68
CA ARG A 84 13.95 1.94 12.33
C ARG A 84 14.03 3.13 11.36
N HIS A 85 14.23 2.84 10.09
CA HIS A 85 14.28 3.84 9.03
C HIS A 85 13.11 3.74 8.04
N GLY A 86 12.25 2.74 8.22
CA GLY A 86 10.85 2.80 7.85
C GLY A 86 10.45 2.89 6.38
N LEU A 87 11.32 2.57 5.41
CA LEU A 87 10.87 2.32 4.04
C LEU A 87 10.48 0.84 3.90
N VAL A 88 9.29 0.47 4.36
CA VAL A 88 8.68 -0.75 3.83
C VAL A 88 8.21 -0.39 2.42
N ILE A 89 8.80 -1.03 1.40
CA ILE A 89 8.58 -0.65 0.00
C ILE A 89 7.27 -1.27 -0.53
N GLY A 90 6.77 -2.33 0.10
CA GLY A 90 5.44 -2.87 -0.11
C GLY A 90 5.18 -4.19 0.63
N CYS A 91 4.01 -4.77 0.43
CA CYS A 91 3.64 -6.12 0.87
C CYS A 91 2.91 -6.88 -0.26
N CYS A 92 3.06 -8.21 -0.34
CA CYS A 92 2.05 -9.09 -0.96
C CYS A 92 1.15 -9.61 0.16
N VAL A 93 -0.15 -9.52 -0.03
CA VAL A 93 -1.14 -10.23 0.77
C VAL A 93 -1.74 -11.34 -0.09
N THR A 94 -1.70 -12.56 0.41
CA THR A 94 -2.31 -13.73 -0.23
C THR A 94 -3.54 -14.19 0.53
N GLY A 95 -4.54 -14.72 -0.16
CA GLY A 95 -5.69 -15.39 0.46
C GLY A 95 -6.33 -16.40 -0.48
N ILE A 96 -6.91 -17.46 0.10
CA ILE A 96 -7.49 -18.59 -0.62
C ILE A 96 -9.02 -18.44 -0.67
N LYS A 97 -9.61 -18.65 -1.85
CA LYS A 97 -11.06 -18.73 -2.02
C LYS A 97 -11.51 -20.18 -1.85
N THR A 98 -12.18 -20.51 -0.75
CA THR A 98 -12.61 -21.89 -0.46
C THR A 98 -13.97 -22.25 -1.06
N GLN A 99 -14.83 -21.26 -1.36
CA GLN A 99 -16.18 -21.50 -1.87
C GLN A 99 -16.39 -20.78 -3.19
N SER A 100 -17.02 -21.46 -4.16
CA SER A 100 -17.44 -20.85 -5.42
C SER A 100 -18.61 -19.89 -5.20
N GLY A 101 -18.73 -18.87 -6.05
CA GLY A 101 -19.78 -17.86 -5.99
C GLY A 101 -19.29 -16.47 -5.60
N ASP A 102 -20.25 -15.60 -5.29
CA ASP A 102 -20.02 -14.21 -4.90
C ASP A 102 -19.44 -14.09 -3.48
N SER A 103 -18.77 -12.97 -3.24
CA SER A 103 -18.29 -12.62 -1.89
C SER A 103 -19.46 -12.45 -0.93
N PRO A 104 -19.33 -12.89 0.34
CA PRO A 104 -20.32 -12.64 1.39
C PRO A 104 -20.50 -11.14 1.69
N LEU A 105 -19.57 -10.29 1.24
CA LEU A 105 -19.62 -8.85 1.44
C LEU A 105 -20.63 -8.20 0.48
N GLN A 106 -21.71 -7.66 1.05
CA GLN A 106 -22.65 -6.80 0.33
C GLN A 106 -22.20 -5.35 0.43
N LEU A 107 -21.75 -4.79 -0.70
CA LEU A 107 -21.43 -3.36 -0.82
C LEU A 107 -22.58 -2.66 -1.55
N GLY A 108 -23.02 -1.50 -1.04
CA GLY A 108 -24.05 -0.68 -1.67
C GLY A 108 -23.64 -0.17 -3.06
N PRO A 109 -24.51 0.55 -3.78
CA PRO A 109 -24.15 1.16 -5.07
C PRO A 109 -22.93 2.08 -4.93
N LYS A 110 -22.05 2.09 -5.94
CA LYS A 110 -20.86 2.95 -5.97
C LYS A 110 -21.33 4.39 -6.14
N ALA A 111 -21.28 5.18 -5.07
CA ALA A 111 -21.55 6.61 -5.14
C ALA A 111 -20.25 7.31 -5.57
N GLU A 112 -20.12 7.61 -6.86
CA GLU A 112 -19.11 8.56 -7.33
C GLU A 112 -19.70 9.96 -7.16
N ASP A 113 -19.19 10.70 -6.18
CA ASP A 113 -19.54 12.11 -6.04
C ASP A 113 -18.74 12.93 -7.06
N VAL A 114 -19.25 12.98 -8.30
CA VAL A 114 -18.66 13.72 -9.42
C VAL A 114 -18.85 15.25 -9.30
N SER A 115 -19.49 15.72 -8.22
CA SER A 115 -20.10 17.05 -8.16
C SER A 115 -19.16 18.22 -7.84
N LYS A 116 -17.84 18.02 -7.66
CA LYS A 116 -16.94 19.10 -7.25
C LYS A 116 -15.67 19.25 -8.11
N PRO A 117 -15.72 19.98 -9.23
CA PRO A 117 -14.53 20.53 -9.86
C PRO A 117 -14.37 22.00 -9.48
N HIS A 118 -14.14 22.30 -8.19
CA HIS A 118 -13.59 23.60 -7.79
C HIS A 118 -12.20 23.39 -7.18
N VAL A 119 -11.23 23.13 -8.06
CA VAL A 119 -9.82 23.15 -7.67
C VAL A 119 -9.32 24.59 -7.77
N ASN A 120 -9.12 25.24 -6.62
CA ASN A 120 -8.56 26.59 -6.56
C ASN A 120 -7.11 26.56 -7.11
N PRO A 121 -6.72 27.43 -8.07
CA PRO A 121 -5.37 27.44 -8.63
C PRO A 121 -4.25 27.57 -7.59
N ILE A 122 -4.49 28.31 -6.50
CA ILE A 122 -3.57 28.45 -5.37
C ILE A 122 -3.39 27.09 -4.67
N PHE A 123 -4.49 26.39 -4.43
CA PHE A 123 -4.47 25.06 -3.83
C PHE A 123 -3.73 24.04 -4.73
N VAL A 124 -3.92 24.13 -6.05
CA VAL A 124 -3.18 23.30 -7.01
C VAL A 124 -1.67 23.58 -6.95
N PHE A 125 -1.27 24.86 -6.89
CA PHE A 125 0.13 25.25 -6.77
C PHE A 125 0.78 24.74 -5.47
N PHE A 126 0.11 24.90 -4.32
CA PHE A 126 0.61 24.35 -3.05
C PHE A 126 0.71 22.82 -3.10
N ARG A 127 -0.26 22.15 -3.72
CA ARG A 127 -0.23 20.68 -3.88
C ARG A 127 0.91 20.22 -4.77
N PHE A 128 1.25 20.99 -5.81
CA PHE A 128 2.44 20.75 -6.64
C PHE A 128 3.76 20.96 -5.86
N LEU A 129 3.84 22.01 -5.03
CA LEU A 129 5.03 22.31 -4.23
C LEU A 129 5.27 21.27 -3.13
N ILE A 130 4.23 20.99 -2.32
CA ILE A 130 4.23 19.89 -1.34
C ILE A 130 4.62 18.60 -2.04
N GLY A 131 4.06 18.44 -3.23
CA GLY A 131 4.38 17.34 -4.08
C GLY A 131 5.90 17.21 -4.24
N THR A 132 6.47 18.16 -4.96
CA THR A 132 7.90 18.15 -5.34
C THR A 132 8.82 17.91 -4.14
N ILE A 133 8.48 18.44 -2.96
CA ILE A 133 9.21 18.19 -1.71
C ILE A 133 9.17 16.72 -1.29
N CYS A 134 7.99 16.08 -1.25
CA CYS A 134 7.89 14.67 -0.87
C CYS A 134 8.60 13.77 -1.89
N ALA A 135 8.47 14.07 -3.20
CA ALA A 135 9.16 13.32 -4.24
C ALA A 135 10.69 13.39 -4.08
N THR A 136 11.22 14.59 -3.79
CA THR A 136 12.65 14.79 -3.53
C THR A 136 13.09 14.02 -2.28
N TYR A 137 12.30 14.05 -1.20
CA TYR A 137 12.59 13.28 0.01
C TYR A 137 12.68 11.78 -0.28
N PHE A 138 11.66 11.19 -0.93
CA PHE A 138 11.66 9.76 -1.25
C PHE A 138 12.73 9.36 -2.28
N PHE A 139 13.24 10.29 -3.08
CA PHE A 139 14.41 10.07 -3.93
C PHE A 139 15.72 10.04 -3.13
N LEU A 140 15.87 10.93 -2.14
CA LEU A 140 17.10 11.05 -1.35
C LEU A 140 17.25 9.93 -0.30
N VAL A 141 16.15 9.45 0.29
CA VAL A 141 16.23 8.43 1.35
C VAL A 141 16.90 7.13 0.87
N PRO A 142 16.54 6.53 -0.29
CA PRO A 142 17.24 5.34 -0.81
C PRO A 142 18.73 5.57 -1.07
N ILE A 143 19.10 6.76 -1.56
CA ILE A 143 20.51 7.14 -1.77
C ILE A 143 21.26 7.18 -0.44
N TYR A 144 20.67 7.82 0.57
CA TYR A 144 21.22 7.85 1.92
C TYR A 144 21.36 6.44 2.52
N MET A 145 20.34 5.59 2.37
CA MET A 145 20.39 4.20 2.84
C MET A 145 21.48 3.39 2.13
N TRP A 146 21.63 3.57 0.82
CA TRP A 146 22.63 2.90 0.02
C TRP A 146 24.05 3.27 0.45
N ILE A 147 24.31 4.57 0.63
CA ILE A 147 25.60 5.06 1.15
C ILE A 147 25.85 4.49 2.55
N LYS A 148 24.84 4.48 3.42
CA LYS A 148 24.95 3.93 4.78
C LYS A 148 25.24 2.44 4.79
N ASP A 149 24.63 1.63 3.90
CA ASP A 149 24.95 0.21 3.77
C ASP A 149 26.40 -0.03 3.33
N LYS A 150 26.97 0.84 2.49
CA LYS A 150 28.39 0.76 2.10
C LYS A 150 29.36 1.09 3.24
N ILE A 151 28.96 1.95 4.18
CA ILE A 151 29.81 2.40 5.28
C ILE A 151 29.67 1.51 6.53
N VAL A 152 28.47 0.98 6.80
CA VAL A 152 28.19 0.20 8.01
C VAL A 152 28.56 -1.29 7.81
N PRO A 153 29.51 -1.83 8.59
CA PRO A 153 29.94 -3.23 8.48
C PRO A 153 28.77 -4.21 8.59
N GLN A 154 28.82 -5.30 7.83
CA GLN A 154 27.79 -6.36 7.87
C GLN A 154 27.75 -7.00 9.27
N GLY A 155 26.67 -6.77 10.01
CA GLY A 155 26.51 -7.25 11.39
C GLY A 155 25.86 -6.26 12.37
N ARG A 156 25.75 -4.98 12.00
CA ARG A 156 24.98 -3.98 12.78
C ARG A 156 23.67 -3.61 12.07
N PRO A 157 22.54 -3.43 12.81
CA PRO A 157 21.30 -2.95 12.23
C PRO A 157 21.49 -1.51 11.73
N ILE A 158 20.93 -1.22 10.55
CA ILE A 158 20.99 0.10 9.87
C ILE A 158 19.82 0.94 10.37
#